data_AF-A0A931LKZ7-F1
#
_entry.id   AF-A0A931LKZ7-F1
#
_cell.length_a   1.000
_cell.length_b   1.000
_cell.length_c   1.000
_cell.angle_alpha   90.00
_cell.angle_beta   90.00
_cell.angle_gamma   90.00
#
_symmetry.space_group_name_H-M   'P 1'
#
loop_
_entity.id
_entity.type
_entity.pdbx_description
1 polymer ?
#
loop_
_entity_poly.entity_id
_entity_poly.type
_entity_poly.pdbx_seq_one_letter_code
_entity_poly.pdbx_strand_id
1 'polypeptide(L)'
;MKPEESPPPAPFSEQRGELPFPSRRKTEGKVHSDFANKNPIESSLRALGGLSEYARRSRRNWLYQVFISIAVVGVALWTGLDAVRLALVILSIALVLAIEILNTALEVLLNWLQPEYHAIAKTVKDLAAGAVLVTSFGAIGAGFLLFWTPVVGLTYEHIVLKMIGSVLIILLSVLAWASGRAKR
;
A
#
# COMPACT_ATOMS: atom_id res chain seq x y z
N MET A 1 -57.88 48.45 38.05
CA MET A 1 -57.74 47.36 37.05
C MET A 1 -56.32 46.83 37.15
N LYS A 2 -56.13 45.58 37.59
CA LYS A 2 -54.82 44.90 37.51
C LYS A 2 -54.65 44.39 36.07
N PRO A 3 -53.46 44.49 35.46
CA PRO A 3 -53.21 43.91 34.16
C PRO A 3 -53.23 42.38 34.26
N GLU A 4 -53.96 41.76 33.34
CA GLU A 4 -54.11 40.32 33.21
C GLU A 4 -52.81 39.75 32.62
N GLU A 5 -52.02 39.05 33.42
CA GLU A 5 -50.79 38.38 32.98
C GLU A 5 -51.17 37.23 32.05
N SER A 6 -50.65 37.25 30.82
CA SER A 6 -50.84 36.16 29.86
C SER A 6 -50.19 34.88 30.37
N PRO A 7 -50.82 33.70 30.20
CA PRO A 7 -50.27 32.44 30.69
C PRO A 7 -48.88 32.18 30.08
N PRO A 8 -47.97 31.52 30.83
CA PRO A 8 -46.63 31.20 30.35
C PRO A 8 -46.72 30.32 29.09
N PRO A 9 -45.78 30.48 28.14
CA PRO A 9 -45.76 29.66 26.93
C PRO A 9 -45.63 28.18 27.28
N ALA A 10 -46.35 27.33 26.55
CA ALA A 10 -46.30 25.88 26.71
C ALA A 10 -44.85 25.36 26.65
N PRO A 11 -44.49 24.34 27.44
CA PRO A 11 -43.15 23.75 27.43
C PRO A 11 -42.71 23.35 26.01
N PHE A 12 -41.42 23.51 25.68
CA PHE A 12 -40.85 23.20 24.36
C PHE A 12 -41.14 21.76 23.86
N SER A 13 -41.44 20.83 24.77
CA SER A 13 -41.87 19.47 24.44
C SER A 13 -43.23 19.39 23.76
N GLU A 14 -44.17 20.29 24.07
CA GLU A 14 -45.51 20.33 23.46
C GLU A 14 -45.53 21.11 22.13
N GLN A 15 -44.56 21.99 21.90
CA GLN A 15 -44.41 22.72 20.64
C GLN A 15 -43.81 21.86 19.51
N ARG A 16 -43.27 20.67 19.84
CA ARG A 16 -42.84 19.69 18.83
C ARG A 16 -44.03 18.84 18.40
N GLY A 17 -44.82 19.37 17.46
CA GLY A 17 -45.59 18.51 16.56
C GLY A 17 -44.66 17.44 15.98
N GLU A 18 -45.18 16.22 15.80
CA GLU A 18 -44.42 15.06 15.31
C GLU A 18 -43.55 15.47 14.11
N LEU A 19 -42.25 15.63 14.37
CA LEU A 19 -41.31 15.98 13.32
C LEU A 19 -41.34 14.86 12.27
N PRO A 20 -41.28 15.17 10.96
CA PRO A 20 -41.33 14.19 9.87
C PRO A 20 -40.00 13.42 9.75
N PHE A 21 -39.30 13.22 10.86
CA PHE A 21 -38.09 12.42 10.94
C PHE A 21 -38.45 11.03 11.46
N PRO A 22 -38.10 9.96 10.74
CA PRO A 22 -38.32 8.60 11.23
C PRO A 22 -37.67 8.45 12.61
N SER A 23 -38.37 7.79 13.55
CA SER A 23 -37.92 7.61 14.93
C SER A 23 -36.51 6.99 14.95
N ARG A 24 -35.51 7.76 15.41
CA ARG A 24 -34.07 7.38 15.54
C ARG A 24 -33.84 5.95 16.05
N ARG A 25 -34.72 5.45 16.90
CA ARG A 25 -34.64 4.11 17.51
C ARG A 25 -34.59 2.95 16.50
N LYS A 26 -35.28 3.03 15.35
CA LYS A 26 -35.27 1.91 14.37
C LYS A 26 -34.02 1.89 13.51
N THR A 27 -33.45 3.05 13.18
CA THR A 27 -32.22 3.17 12.40
C THR A 27 -30.99 2.86 13.24
N GLU A 28 -30.92 3.33 14.50
CA GLU A 28 -29.81 3.04 15.41
C GLU A 28 -29.71 1.54 15.76
N GLY A 29 -30.84 0.87 16.02
CA GLY A 29 -30.85 -0.55 16.38
C GLY A 29 -30.39 -1.49 15.26
N LYS A 30 -30.76 -1.19 14.00
CA LYS A 30 -30.38 -1.99 12.83
C LYS A 30 -28.90 -1.82 12.47
N VAL A 31 -28.39 -0.58 12.58
CA VAL A 31 -26.97 -0.29 12.35
C VAL A 31 -26.12 -0.97 13.42
N HIS A 32 -26.49 -0.87 14.71
CA HIS A 32 -25.72 -1.51 15.80
C HIS A 32 -25.68 -3.05 15.71
N SER A 33 -26.77 -3.70 15.30
CA SER A 33 -26.81 -5.16 15.15
C SER A 33 -25.95 -5.67 13.98
N ASP A 34 -25.83 -4.89 12.90
CA ASP A 34 -25.00 -5.23 11.73
C ASP A 34 -23.48 -5.15 12.00
N PHE A 35 -23.08 -4.44 13.06
CA PHE A 35 -21.69 -4.39 13.52
C PHE A 35 -21.35 -5.40 14.62
N ALA A 36 -22.35 -5.88 15.37
CA ALA A 36 -22.15 -6.61 16.63
C ALA A 36 -21.89 -8.12 16.48
N ASN A 37 -22.22 -8.74 15.33
CA ASN A 37 -21.86 -10.12 15.05
C ASN A 37 -21.11 -10.20 13.73
N LYS A 38 -19.77 -10.34 13.79
CA LYS A 38 -18.94 -10.53 12.60
C LYS A 38 -18.00 -11.70 12.82
N ASN A 39 -18.26 -12.79 12.10
CA ASN A 39 -17.25 -13.79 11.85
C ASN A 39 -15.98 -13.07 11.32
N PRO A 40 -14.77 -13.33 11.86
CA PRO A 40 -13.54 -12.67 11.39
C PRO A 40 -13.27 -12.93 9.90
N ILE A 41 -13.82 -14.01 9.36
CA ILE A 41 -13.82 -14.34 7.93
C ILE A 41 -14.69 -13.35 7.16
N GLU A 42 -15.89 -13.01 7.63
CA GLU A 42 -16.76 -12.04 6.97
C GLU A 42 -16.19 -10.62 7.00
N SER A 43 -15.53 -10.22 8.08
CA SER A 43 -14.82 -8.92 8.11
C SER A 43 -13.67 -8.89 7.10
N SER A 44 -12.95 -10.01 6.96
CA SER A 44 -11.86 -10.15 6.00
C SER A 44 -12.38 -10.13 4.54
N LEU A 45 -13.48 -10.83 4.27
CA LEU A 45 -14.13 -10.83 2.95
C LEU A 45 -14.70 -9.45 2.59
N ARG A 46 -15.26 -8.71 3.56
CA ARG A 46 -15.70 -7.32 3.36
C ARG A 46 -14.52 -6.38 3.09
N ALA A 47 -13.38 -6.57 3.76
CA ALA A 47 -12.16 -5.81 3.48
C ALA A 47 -11.62 -6.09 2.06
N LEU A 48 -11.64 -7.35 1.62
CA LEU A 48 -11.30 -7.74 0.24
C LEU A 48 -12.27 -7.14 -0.79
N GLY A 49 -13.57 -7.15 -0.49
CA GLY A 49 -14.60 -6.52 -1.31
C GLY A 49 -14.37 -5.01 -1.47
N GLY A 50 -14.07 -4.31 -0.36
CA GLY A 50 -13.71 -2.88 -0.37
C GLY A 50 -12.46 -2.58 -1.20
N LEU A 51 -11.45 -3.45 -1.12
CA LEU A 51 -10.23 -3.35 -1.93
C LEU A 51 -10.49 -3.58 -3.43
N SER A 52 -11.42 -4.48 -3.77
CA SER A 52 -11.79 -4.79 -5.16
C SER A 52 -12.61 -3.69 -5.84
N GLU A 53 -13.56 -3.07 -5.12
CA GLU A 53 -14.31 -1.93 -5.65
C GLU A 53 -13.43 -0.68 -5.71
N TYR A 54 -12.48 -0.54 -4.78
CA TYR A 54 -11.41 0.45 -4.85
C TYR A 54 -10.52 0.27 -6.08
N ALA A 55 -10.02 -0.95 -6.33
CA ALA A 55 -9.23 -1.30 -7.51
C ALA A 55 -9.92 -0.94 -8.84
N ARG A 56 -11.26 -1.04 -8.86
CA ARG A 56 -12.08 -0.76 -10.04
C ARG A 56 -12.36 0.74 -10.26
N ARG A 57 -12.32 1.55 -9.19
CA ARG A 57 -12.57 3.01 -9.23
C ARG A 57 -11.29 3.85 -9.16
N SER A 58 -10.20 3.29 -8.65
CA SER A 58 -8.94 4.00 -8.40
C SER A 58 -8.05 4.10 -9.64
N ARG A 59 -7.32 5.22 -9.72
CA ARG A 59 -6.43 5.59 -10.83
C ARG A 59 -5.24 4.64 -10.97
N ARG A 60 -4.61 4.72 -12.15
CA ARG A 60 -3.41 4.01 -12.64
C ARG A 60 -2.30 3.74 -11.60
N ASN A 61 -2.13 4.59 -10.57
CA ASN A 61 -1.11 4.45 -9.53
C ASN A 61 -1.17 3.15 -8.72
N TRP A 62 -2.36 2.66 -8.35
CA TRP A 62 -2.47 1.44 -7.51
C TRP A 62 -1.99 0.19 -8.26
N LEU A 63 -2.29 0.10 -9.56
CA LEU A 63 -1.85 -1.00 -10.42
C LEU A 63 -0.33 -1.04 -10.55
N TYR A 64 0.33 0.13 -10.65
CA TYR A 64 1.79 0.18 -10.70
C TYR A 64 2.41 -0.34 -9.41
N GLN A 65 1.89 0.04 -8.24
CA GLN A 65 2.43 -0.46 -6.97
C GLN A 65 2.27 -1.98 -6.83
N VAL A 66 1.13 -2.54 -7.23
CA VAL A 66 0.90 -4.00 -7.20
C VAL A 66 1.81 -4.72 -8.21
N PHE A 67 1.92 -4.21 -9.44
CA PHE A 67 2.79 -4.81 -10.45
C PHE A 67 4.27 -4.79 -10.01
N ILE A 68 4.74 -3.65 -9.50
CA ILE A 68 6.10 -3.52 -8.94
C ILE A 68 6.29 -4.50 -7.79
N SER A 69 5.31 -4.62 -6.89
CA SER A 69 5.37 -5.56 -5.75
C SER A 69 5.53 -7.00 -6.20
N ILE A 70 4.76 -7.44 -7.21
CA ILE A 70 4.87 -8.79 -7.79
C ILE A 70 6.26 -8.99 -8.41
N ALA A 71 6.75 -8.01 -9.16
CA ALA A 71 8.08 -8.07 -9.76
C ALA A 71 9.19 -8.18 -8.70
N VAL A 72 9.13 -7.39 -7.63
CA VAL A 72 10.11 -7.42 -6.53
C VAL A 72 10.11 -8.77 -5.81
N VAL A 73 8.93 -9.35 -5.56
CA VAL A 73 8.84 -10.72 -5.00
C VAL A 73 9.44 -11.75 -5.96
N GLY A 74 9.18 -11.64 -7.27
CA GLY A 74 9.80 -12.50 -8.27
C GLY A 74 11.34 -12.43 -8.24
N VAL A 75 11.91 -11.23 -8.15
CA VAL A 75 13.35 -11.03 -8.01
C VAL A 75 13.88 -11.55 -6.66
N ALA A 76 13.14 -11.37 -5.57
CA ALA A 76 13.46 -11.90 -4.24
C ALA A 76 13.63 -13.42 -4.26
N LEU A 77 12.68 -14.11 -4.91
CA LEU A 77 12.72 -15.56 -5.06
C LEU A 77 13.84 -16.00 -6.01
N TRP A 78 14.04 -15.30 -7.12
CA TRP A 78 15.09 -15.61 -8.09
C TRP A 78 16.51 -15.46 -7.53
N THR A 79 16.73 -14.45 -6.67
CA THR A 79 18.04 -14.21 -6.02
C THR A 79 18.32 -15.15 -4.84
N GLY A 80 17.36 -16.01 -4.45
CA GLY A 80 17.56 -16.99 -3.39
C GLY A 80 17.70 -16.36 -1.99
N LEU A 81 16.97 -15.27 -1.72
CA LEU A 81 16.95 -14.67 -0.38
C LEU A 81 16.53 -15.69 0.69
N ASP A 82 17.17 -15.63 1.86
CA ASP A 82 16.75 -16.42 3.02
C ASP A 82 15.37 -15.98 3.53
N ALA A 83 14.75 -16.82 4.35
CA ALA A 83 13.38 -16.61 4.84
C ALA A 83 13.20 -15.28 5.59
N VAL A 84 14.22 -14.81 6.32
CA VAL A 84 14.13 -13.55 7.06
C VAL A 84 14.16 -12.37 6.11
N ARG A 85 15.08 -12.37 5.14
CA ARG A 85 15.15 -11.31 4.13
C ARG A 85 13.89 -11.27 3.26
N LEU A 86 13.37 -12.42 2.86
CA LEU A 86 12.11 -12.51 2.12
C LEU A 86 10.93 -11.97 2.94
N ALA A 87 10.86 -12.29 4.23
CA ALA A 87 9.85 -11.74 5.13
C ALA A 87 9.94 -10.20 5.24
N LEU A 88 11.14 -9.64 5.28
CA LEU A 88 11.36 -8.19 5.30
C LEU A 88 10.97 -7.51 3.97
N VAL A 89 11.21 -8.16 2.82
CA VAL A 89 10.71 -7.69 1.52
C VAL A 89 9.18 -7.65 1.52
N ILE A 90 8.54 -8.74 1.94
CA ILE A 90 7.07 -8.84 2.00
C ILE A 90 6.50 -7.77 2.94
N LEU A 91 7.11 -7.58 4.11
CA LEU A 91 6.69 -6.57 5.07
C LEU A 91 6.81 -5.15 4.50
N SER A 92 7.91 -4.84 3.80
CA SER A 92 8.12 -3.53 3.16
C SER A 92 7.05 -3.25 2.11
N ILE A 93 6.73 -4.24 1.28
CA ILE A 93 5.65 -4.18 0.28
C ILE A 93 4.29 -3.96 0.96
N ALA A 94 3.98 -4.75 1.98
CA ALA A 94 2.72 -4.66 2.70
C ALA A 94 2.53 -3.27 3.33
N LEU A 95 3.59 -2.66 3.86
CA LEU A 95 3.55 -1.32 4.44
C LEU A 95 3.26 -0.26 3.38
N VAL A 96 3.93 -0.29 2.23
CA VAL A 96 3.68 0.65 1.12
C VAL A 96 2.23 0.57 0.66
N LEU A 97 1.72 -0.64 0.43
CA LEU A 97 0.34 -0.85 0.00
C LEU A 97 -0.67 -0.41 1.07
N ALA A 98 -0.40 -0.67 2.35
CA ALA A 98 -1.27 -0.23 3.44
C ALA A 98 -1.37 1.30 3.50
N ILE A 99 -0.25 2.02 3.35
CA ILE A 99 -0.24 3.48 3.35
C ILE A 99 -0.96 4.05 2.11
N GLU A 100 -0.85 3.43 0.94
CA GLU A 100 -1.61 3.84 -0.26
C GLU A 100 -3.13 3.68 -0.07
N ILE A 101 -3.55 2.56 0.52
CA ILE A 101 -4.96 2.30 0.84
C ILE A 101 -5.46 3.35 1.85
N LEU A 102 -4.68 3.64 2.89
CA LEU A 102 -5.02 4.67 3.87
C LEU A 102 -5.08 6.07 3.26
N ASN A 103 -4.13 6.43 2.39
CA ASN A 103 -4.16 7.71 1.66
C ASN A 103 -5.48 7.85 0.90
N THR A 104 -5.91 6.79 0.20
CA THR A 104 -7.15 6.88 -0.56
C THR A 104 -8.39 6.87 0.33
N ALA A 105 -8.38 6.10 1.42
CA ALA A 105 -9.48 6.13 2.39
C ALA A 105 -9.66 7.54 2.97
N LEU A 106 -8.55 8.23 3.27
CA LEU A 106 -8.58 9.63 3.70
C LEU A 106 -9.08 10.57 2.61
N GLU A 107 -8.67 10.40 1.35
CA GLU A 107 -9.19 11.18 0.22
C GLU A 107 -10.71 11.03 0.09
N VAL A 108 -11.24 9.80 0.15
CA VAL A 108 -12.68 9.52 0.06
C VAL A 108 -13.43 10.14 1.23
N LEU A 109 -12.95 9.93 2.45
CA LEU A 109 -13.55 10.49 3.67
C LEU A 109 -13.62 12.03 3.60
N LEU A 110 -12.52 12.64 3.17
CA LEU A 110 -12.39 14.08 3.11
C LEU A 110 -13.25 14.70 1.99
N ASN A 111 -13.34 14.05 0.83
CA ASN A 111 -14.26 14.47 -0.24
C ASN A 111 -15.72 14.38 0.20
N TRP A 112 -16.06 13.47 1.12
CA TRP A 112 -17.41 13.37 1.70
C TRP A 112 -17.67 14.45 2.76
N LEU A 113 -16.70 14.70 3.65
CA LEU A 113 -16.80 15.73 4.70
C LEU A 113 -16.81 17.16 4.14
N GLN A 114 -16.03 17.40 3.08
CA GLN A 114 -15.78 18.71 2.51
C GLN A 114 -15.89 18.63 0.98
N PRO A 115 -17.12 18.67 0.43
CA PRO A 115 -17.36 18.54 -1.01
C PRO A 115 -16.86 19.75 -1.80
N GLU A 116 -16.84 20.92 -1.16
CA GLU A 116 -16.28 22.16 -1.71
C GLU A 116 -14.79 22.30 -1.36
N TYR A 117 -14.07 23.08 -2.15
CA TYR A 117 -12.63 23.24 -1.95
C TYR A 117 -12.33 23.96 -0.62
N HIS A 118 -11.63 23.28 0.28
CA HIS A 118 -11.15 23.84 1.54
C HIS A 118 -9.63 23.70 1.67
N ALA A 119 -8.97 24.77 2.14
CA ALA A 119 -7.51 24.81 2.32
C ALA A 119 -7.01 23.67 3.23
N ILE A 120 -7.74 23.36 4.31
CA ILE A 120 -7.41 22.26 5.23
C ILE A 120 -7.47 20.91 4.52
N ALA A 121 -8.48 20.71 3.65
CA ALA A 121 -8.62 19.47 2.90
C ALA A 121 -7.42 19.26 1.94
N LYS A 122 -6.93 20.34 1.33
CA LYS A 122 -5.70 20.26 0.53
C LYS A 122 -4.50 19.84 1.39
N THR A 123 -4.29 20.49 2.54
CA THR A 123 -3.16 20.16 3.43
C THR A 123 -3.19 18.70 3.90
N VAL A 124 -4.35 18.17 4.26
CA VAL A 124 -4.49 16.75 4.69
C VAL A 124 -4.14 15.80 3.54
N LYS A 125 -4.58 16.08 2.31
CA LYS A 125 -4.23 15.29 1.12
C LYS A 125 -2.73 15.33 0.83
N ASP A 126 -2.12 16.50 0.92
CA ASP A 126 -0.68 16.68 0.70
C ASP A 126 0.15 15.89 1.75
N LEU A 127 -0.27 15.90 3.02
CA LEU A 127 0.37 15.12 4.08
C LEU A 127 0.21 13.60 3.88
N ALA A 128 -0.98 13.16 3.46
CA ALA A 128 -1.23 11.74 3.20
C ALA A 128 -0.40 11.23 2.01
N ALA A 129 -0.29 12.01 0.93
CA ALA A 129 0.63 11.73 -0.17
C ALA A 129 2.10 11.75 0.28
N GLY A 130 2.47 12.65 1.19
CA GLY A 130 3.80 12.68 1.82
C GLY A 130 4.12 11.40 2.59
N ALA A 131 3.15 10.81 3.30
CA ALA A 131 3.33 9.54 4.00
C ALA A 131 3.61 8.36 3.04
N VAL A 132 2.90 8.31 1.91
CA VAL A 132 3.17 7.32 0.83
C VAL A 132 4.60 7.48 0.31
N LEU A 133 5.05 8.72 0.09
CA LEU A 133 6.39 9.01 -0.41
C LEU A 133 7.49 8.55 0.56
N VAL A 134 7.37 8.90 1.84
CA VAL A 134 8.33 8.49 2.88
C VAL A 134 8.42 6.97 2.97
N THR A 135 7.27 6.30 2.97
CA THR A 135 7.20 4.83 3.03
C THR A 135 7.82 4.19 1.79
N SER A 136 7.62 4.77 0.61
CA SER A 136 8.19 4.29 -0.64
C SER A 136 9.72 4.42 -0.65
N PHE A 137 10.28 5.52 -0.18
CA PHE A 137 11.73 5.66 -0.03
C PHE A 137 12.32 4.70 1.00
N GLY A 138 11.60 4.48 2.11
CA GLY A 138 11.97 3.46 3.09
C GLY A 138 12.04 2.06 2.46
N ALA A 139 11.05 1.68 1.65
CA ALA A 139 11.04 0.41 0.94
C ALA A 139 12.18 0.28 -0.08
N ILE A 140 12.53 1.36 -0.80
CA ILE A 140 13.71 1.40 -1.69
C ILE A 140 14.99 1.15 -0.90
N GLY A 141 15.18 1.83 0.23
CA GLY A 141 16.36 1.66 1.09
C GLY A 141 16.45 0.25 1.67
N ALA A 142 15.33 -0.30 2.17
CA ALA A 142 15.26 -1.67 2.66
C ALA A 142 15.58 -2.68 1.54
N GLY A 143 15.00 -2.50 0.36
CA GLY A 143 15.30 -3.31 -0.82
C GLY A 143 16.79 -3.29 -1.15
N PHE A 144 17.41 -2.10 -1.22
CA PHE A 144 18.84 -1.98 -1.46
C PHE A 144 19.67 -2.81 -0.48
N LEU A 145 19.40 -2.71 0.82
CA LEU A 145 20.14 -3.45 1.86
C LEU A 145 19.94 -4.97 1.77
N LEU A 146 18.71 -5.42 1.50
CA LEU A 146 18.36 -6.83 1.44
C LEU A 146 18.94 -7.51 0.19
N PHE A 147 18.94 -6.80 -0.94
CA PHE A 147 19.42 -7.30 -2.23
C PHE A 147 20.91 -7.03 -2.49
N TRP A 148 21.57 -6.18 -1.70
CA TRP A 148 22.99 -5.84 -1.90
C TRP A 148 23.88 -7.08 -1.99
N THR A 149 23.84 -7.95 -0.97
CA THR A 149 24.76 -9.10 -0.90
C THR A 149 24.51 -10.12 -2.02
N PRO A 150 23.28 -10.58 -2.27
CA PRO A 150 23.01 -11.55 -3.34
C PRO A 150 23.32 -11.00 -4.73
N VAL A 151 22.93 -9.74 -5.02
CA VAL A 151 23.15 -9.14 -6.34
C VAL A 151 24.63 -8.96 -6.62
N VAL A 152 25.39 -8.47 -5.65
CA VAL A 152 26.84 -8.32 -5.77
C VAL A 152 27.51 -9.70 -5.96
N GLY A 153 27.07 -10.73 -5.24
CA GLY A 153 27.53 -12.11 -5.43
C GLY A 153 27.35 -12.62 -6.87
N LEU A 154 26.16 -12.44 -7.45
CA LEU A 154 25.88 -12.82 -8.84
C LEU A 154 26.80 -12.10 -9.84
N THR A 155 27.07 -10.81 -9.62
CA THR A 155 27.99 -10.06 -10.49
C THR A 155 29.43 -10.55 -10.39
N TYR A 156 29.89 -10.93 -9.19
CA TYR A 156 31.22 -11.49 -8.99
C TYR A 156 31.39 -12.82 -9.73
N GLU A 157 30.44 -13.75 -9.65
CA GLU A 157 30.53 -15.02 -10.38
C GLU A 157 30.62 -14.82 -11.89
N HIS A 158 29.80 -13.92 -12.46
CA HIS A 158 29.85 -13.62 -13.90
C HIS A 158 31.18 -13.00 -14.32
N ILE A 159 31.76 -12.11 -13.49
CA ILE A 159 33.07 -11.51 -13.75
C ILE A 159 34.18 -12.56 -13.67
N VAL A 160 34.17 -13.41 -12.64
CA VAL A 160 35.16 -14.49 -12.46
C VAL A 160 35.09 -15.51 -13.58
N LEU A 161 33.90 -15.93 -14.00
CA LEU A 161 33.73 -16.85 -15.14
C LEU A 161 34.27 -16.26 -16.44
N LYS A 162 34.00 -14.99 -16.71
CA LYS A 162 34.58 -14.29 -17.87
C LYS A 162 36.11 -14.19 -17.79
N MET A 163 36.67 -13.99 -16.59
CA MET A 163 38.11 -13.94 -16.36
C MET A 163 38.78 -15.31 -16.56
N ILE A 164 38.20 -16.39 -16.02
CA ILE A 164 38.71 -17.75 -16.22
C ILE A 164 38.65 -18.14 -17.69
N GLY A 165 37.54 -17.84 -18.37
CA GLY A 165 37.36 -18.11 -19.79
C GLY A 165 38.40 -17.40 -20.67
N SER A 166 38.71 -16.13 -20.40
CA SER A 166 39.72 -15.40 -21.17
C SER A 166 41.14 -15.94 -20.95
N VAL A 167 41.49 -16.32 -19.72
CA VAL A 167 42.77 -16.97 -19.42
C VAL A 167 42.91 -18.31 -20.15
N LEU A 168 41.85 -19.12 -20.19
CA LEU A 168 41.84 -20.39 -20.91
C LEU A 168 42.04 -20.18 -22.42
N ILE A 169 41.36 -19.19 -23.01
CA ILE A 169 41.51 -18.85 -24.44
C ILE A 169 42.97 -18.43 -24.74
N ILE A 170 43.58 -17.62 -23.88
CA ILE A 170 44.98 -17.20 -24.05
C ILE A 170 45.92 -18.41 -23.97
N LEU A 171 45.74 -19.28 -22.98
CA LEU A 171 46.56 -20.47 -22.80
C LEU A 171 46.45 -21.42 -24.01
N LEU A 172 45.24 -21.68 -24.49
CA LEU A 172 45.00 -22.49 -25.69
C LEU A 172 45.64 -21.85 -26.93
N SER A 173 45.57 -20.53 -27.06
CA SER A 173 46.21 -19.80 -28.17
C SER A 173 47.73 -19.93 -28.14
N VAL A 174 48.35 -19.84 -26.96
CA VAL A 174 49.80 -20.02 -26.75
C VAL A 174 50.23 -21.46 -27.07
N LEU A 175 49.46 -22.46 -26.63
CA LEU A 175 49.73 -23.87 -26.93
C LEU A 175 49.59 -24.18 -28.42
N ALA A 176 48.55 -23.64 -29.08
CA ALA A 176 48.37 -23.76 -30.52
C ALA A 176 49.53 -23.13 -31.29
N TRP A 177 50.00 -21.95 -30.86
CA TRP A 177 51.17 -21.30 -31.45
C TRP A 177 52.46 -22.10 -31.25
N ALA A 178 52.70 -22.61 -30.04
CA ALA A 178 53.90 -23.40 -29.72
C ALA A 178 53.95 -24.72 -30.50
N SER A 179 52.82 -25.43 -30.60
CA SER A 179 52.71 -26.66 -31.40
C SER A 179 52.85 -26.43 -32.91
N GLY A 180 52.42 -25.26 -33.40
CA GLY A 180 52.66 -24.83 -34.78
C GLY A 180 54.12 -24.49 -35.08
N ARG A 181 54.89 -24.02 -34.09
CA ARG A 181 56.34 -23.78 -34.21
C ARG A 181 57.15 -25.06 -34.24
N ALA A 182 56.74 -26.10 -33.53
CA ALA A 182 57.48 -27.38 -33.48
C ALA A 182 57.38 -28.21 -34.78
N LYS A 183 56.47 -27.85 -35.69
CA LYS A 183 56.26 -28.55 -36.98
C LYS A 183 56.90 -27.84 -38.18
N ARG A 184 57.60 -26.71 -37.97
CA ARG A 184 58.39 -26.00 -38.99
C ARG A 184 59.86 -26.24 -38.73
#